data_AF-A0A151J9G5-F1
#
_entry.id   AF-A0A151J9G5-F1
#
_cell.length_a   1.000
_cell.length_b   1.000
_cell.length_c   1.000
_cell.angle_alpha   90.00
_cell.angle_beta   90.00
_cell.angle_gamma   90.00
#
_symmetry.space_group_name_H-M   'P 1'
#
loop_
_entity.id
_entity.type
_entity.pdbx_description
1 polymer ?
#
loop_
_entity_poly.entity_id
_entity_poly.type
_entity_poly.pdbx_seq_one_letter_code
_entity_poly.pdbx_strand_id
1 'polypeptide(L)' 'MEAVKKAKERLKQYPILLVRCQESASKYASCVLAKSNLEKNACAAEFNELKKCLVKAAASNNTRL' A
#
# COMPACT_ATOMS: atom_id res chain seq x y z
N MET A 1 -23.04 -2.47 -12.84
CA MET A 1 -22.69 -2.65 -11.40
C MET A 1 -21.65 -3.75 -11.14
N GLU A 2 -21.44 -4.73 -12.02
CA GLU A 2 -20.46 -5.81 -11.83
C GLU A 2 -19.00 -5.36 -11.67
N ALA A 3 -18.59 -4.28 -12.37
CA ALA A 3 -17.26 -3.69 -12.21
C ALA A 3 -17.01 -3.18 -10.78
N VAL A 4 -18.03 -2.60 -10.14
CA VAL A 4 -17.96 -2.08 -8.77
C VAL A 4 -17.87 -3.22 -7.76
N LYS A 5 -18.63 -4.31 -7.97
CA LYS A 5 -18.52 -5.53 -7.13
C LYS A 5 -17.12 -6.14 -7.20
N LYS A 6 -16.56 -6.30 -8.41
CA LYS A 6 -15.19 -6.81 -8.60
C LYS A 6 -14.14 -5.89 -7.97
N ALA A 7 -14.32 -4.56 -8.03
CA ALA A 7 -13.43 -3.63 -7.35
C ALA A 7 -13.50 -3.75 -5.82
N LYS A 8 -14.70 -3.91 -5.26
CA LYS A 8 -14.91 -4.10 -3.83
C LYS A 8 -14.25 -5.39 -3.32
N GLU A 9 -14.36 -6.48 -4.09
CA GLU A 9 -13.68 -7.76 -3.79
C GLU A 9 -12.15 -7.61 -3.77
N ARG A 10 -11.56 -6.88 -4.73
CA ARG A 10 -10.12 -6.60 -4.73
C ARG A 10 -9.68 -5.76 -3.52
N LEU A 11 -10.48 -4.75 -3.14
CA LEU A 11 -10.20 -3.92 -1.97
C LEU A 11 -10.23 -4.71 -0.66
N LYS A 12 -11.08 -5.75 -0.54
CA LYS A 12 -11.06 -6.66 0.62
C LYS A 12 -9.74 -7.41 0.76
N GLN A 13 -8.99 -7.61 -0.33
CA GLN A 13 -7.67 -8.25 -0.30
C GLN A 13 -6.56 -7.29 0.15
N TYR A 14 -6.81 -5.96 0.11
CA TYR A 14 -5.80 -4.95 0.43
C TYR A 14 -5.18 -5.09 1.84
N PRO A 15 -5.93 -5.38 2.92
CA PRO A 15 -5.34 -5.63 4.24
C PRO A 15 -4.36 -6.80 4.23
N ILE A 16 -4.66 -7.88 3.50
CA ILE A 16 -3.78 -9.06 3.37
C ILE A 16 -2.48 -8.68 2.67
N LEU A 17 -2.56 -7.87 1.60
CA LEU A 17 -1.39 -7.35 0.91
C LEU A 17 -0.56 -6.43 1.80
N LEU A 18 -1.22 -5.61 2.62
CA LEU A 18 -0.56 -4.67 3.53
C LEU A 18 0.19 -5.40 4.66
N VAL A 19 -0.40 -6.46 5.23
CA VAL A 19 0.26 -7.31 6.24
C VAL A 19 1.54 -7.93 5.68
N ARG A 20 1.54 -8.38 4.43
CA ARG A 20 2.73 -8.92 3.77
C ARG A 20 3.84 -7.88 3.58
N CYS A 21 3.46 -6.60 3.56
CA CYS A 21 4.35 -5.45 3.40
C CYS A 21 4.50 -4.64 4.70
N GLN A 22 4.22 -5.25 5.86
CA GLN A 22 4.17 -4.56 7.16
C GLN A 22 5.45 -3.77 7.48
N GLU A 23 6.62 -4.27 7.10
CA GLU A 23 7.88 -3.61 7.40
C GLU A 23 8.03 -2.30 6.62
N SER A 24 7.80 -2.33 5.31
CA SER A 24 7.77 -1.13 4.47
C SER A 24 6.64 -0.18 4.84
N ALA A 25 5.49 -0.71 5.27
CA ALA A 25 4.36 0.09 5.72
C ALA A 25 4.67 0.82 7.03
N SER A 26 5.34 0.14 7.97
CA SER A 26 5.80 0.71 9.23
C SER A 26 6.82 1.83 8.99
N LYS A 27 7.81 1.62 8.13
CA LYS A 27 8.80 2.64 7.74
C LYS A 27 8.14 3.90 7.16
N TYR A 28 7.18 3.72 6.25
CA TYR A 28 6.40 4.83 5.70
C TYR A 28 5.58 5.55 6.78
N ALA A 29 4.89 4.80 7.65
CA ALA A 29 4.11 5.37 8.74
C ALA A 29 5.00 6.15 9.72
N SER A 30 6.17 5.63 10.10
CA SER A 30 7.13 6.34 10.95
C SER A 30 7.60 7.65 10.32
N CYS A 31 7.92 7.66 9.02
CA CYS A 31 8.29 8.91 8.33
C CYS A 31 7.16 9.92 8.34
N VAL A 32 5.93 9.47 8.09
CA VAL A 32 4.74 10.33 8.07
C VAL A 32 4.45 10.92 9.45
N LEU A 33 4.49 10.08 10.49
CA LEU A 33 4.23 10.48 11.87
C LEU A 33 5.34 11.38 12.46
N ALA A 34 6.58 11.24 11.98
CA ALA A 34 7.69 12.07 12.42
C ALA A 34 7.63 13.51 11.85
N LYS A 35 6.81 13.77 10.82
CA LYS A 35 6.72 15.08 10.16
C LYS A 35 5.43 15.79 10.52
N SER A 36 5.54 16.94 11.19
CA SER A 36 4.39 17.79 11.54
C SER A 36 3.84 18.58 10.34
N ASN A 37 4.67 18.87 9.33
CA ASN A 37 4.28 19.48 8.06
C ASN A 37 4.63 18.52 6.92
N LEU A 38 3.64 17.76 6.48
CA LEU A 38 3.79 16.78 5.39
C LEU A 38 3.73 17.48 4.05
N GLU A 39 4.89 17.92 3.57
CA GLU A 39 5.04 18.36 2.19
C GLU A 39 4.87 17.18 1.22
N LYS A 40 4.38 17.48 0.01
CA LYS A 40 4.24 16.48 -1.04
C LYS A 40 5.61 15.84 -1.32
N ASN A 41 5.66 14.50 -1.28
CA ASN A 41 6.87 13.69 -1.47
C ASN A 41 7.85 13.66 -0.28
N ALA A 42 7.50 14.19 0.89
CA ALA A 42 8.41 14.19 2.05
C ALA A 42 8.82 12.78 2.54
N CYS A 43 8.01 11.75 2.23
CA CYS A 43 8.28 10.32 2.51
C CYS A 43 8.20 9.47 1.23
N ALA A 44 8.61 10.05 0.09
CA ALA A 44 8.48 9.38 -1.21
C ALA A 44 9.35 8.13 -1.33
N ALA A 45 10.49 8.07 -0.66
CA ALA A 45 11.38 6.91 -0.69
C ALA A 45 10.71 5.68 -0.06
N GLU A 46 10.22 5.85 1.17
CA GLU A 46 9.51 4.83 1.94
C GLU A 46 8.19 4.44 1.26
N PHE A 47 7.48 5.43 0.70
CA PHE A 47 6.28 5.18 -0.09
C PHE A 47 6.57 4.32 -1.34
N ASN A 48 7.66 4.60 -2.05
CA ASN A 48 8.04 3.83 -3.23
C ASN A 48 8.41 2.39 -2.87
N GLU A 49 9.07 2.15 -1.74
CA GLU A 49 9.34 0.79 -1.24
C GLU A 49 8.04 0.05 -0.90
N LEU A 50 7.14 0.70 -0.15
CA LEU A 50 5.83 0.15 0.17
C LEU A 50 5.04 -0.17 -1.10
N LYS A 51 5.01 0.75 -2.08
CA LYS A 51 4.33 0.56 -3.36
C LYS A 51 4.90 -0.63 -4.13
N LYS A 52 6.23 -0.76 -4.21
CA LYS A 52 6.88 -1.92 -4.86
C LYS A 52 6.47 -3.23 -4.20
N CYS A 53 6.44 -3.26 -2.87
CA CYS A 53 6.00 -4.43 -2.13
C CYS A 53 4.52 -4.76 -2.41
N LEU A 54 3.64 -3.76 -2.36
CA LEU A 54 2.21 -3.93 -2.60
C LEU A 54 1.92 -4.44 -4.02
N VAL A 55 2.58 -3.90 -5.05
CA VAL A 55 2.42 -4.37 -6.45
C VAL A 55 2.91 -5.81 -6.60
N LYS A 56 4.05 -6.16 -5.98
CA LYS A 56 4.56 -7.54 -5.99
C LYS A 56 3.64 -8.51 -5.25
N ALA A 57 3.10 -8.09 -4.11
CA ALA A 57 2.15 -8.87 -3.32
C ALA A 57 0.81 -9.04 -4.07
N ALA A 58 0.35 -8.03 -4.80
CA ALA A 58 -0.84 -8.08 -5.62
C ALA A 58 -0.69 -9.08 -6.78
N ALA A 59 0.43 -9.00 -7.50
CA ALA A 59 0.78 -9.95 -8.55
C ALA A 59 0.81 -11.39 -8.03
N SER A 60 1.36 -11.59 -6.83
CA SER A 60 1.43 -12.90 -6.17
C SER A 60 0.05 -13.43 -5.72
N ASN A 61 -0.93 -12.55 -5.49
CA ASN A 61 -2.30 -12.88 -5.07
C ASN A 61 -3.30 -12.84 -6.24
N ASN A 62 -2.83 -12.81 -7.51
CA ASN A 62 -3.67 -12.70 -8.70
C ASN A 62 -4.66 -11.52 -8.67
N THR A 63 -4.31 -10.45 -7.95
CA THR A 63 -5.13 -9.24 -7.83
C THR A 63 -4.40 -8.04 -8.41
N ARG A 64 -5.16 -7.08 -8.93
CA ARG A 64 -4.62 -5.83 -9.47
C ARG A 64 -4.84 -4.72 -8.45
N LEU A 65 -3.79 -3.95 -8.19
CA LEU A 65 -3.76 -2.79 -7.31
C LEU A 65 -3.76 -1.51 -8.15
#